data_AF-A0A8T0VWQ6-F1
#
_entry.id   AF-A0A8T0VWQ6-F1
#
_cell.length_a   1.000
_cell.length_b   1.000
_cell.length_c   1.000
_cell.angle_alpha   90.00
_cell.angle_beta   90.00
_cell.angle_gamma   90.00
#
_symmetry.space_group_name_H-M   'P 1'
#
loop_
_entity.id
_entity.type
_entity.pdbx_description
1 polymer ?
#
loop_
_entity_poly.entity_id
_entity_poly.type
_entity_poly.pdbx_seq_one_letter_code
_entity_poly.pdbx_strand_id
1 'polypeptide(L)' 'MATTLATLREIRRAQRADGPAAMLGIGTANPAHCVLQEEFPDYYFRVTNKEHLTDLKETFKKLYGPAMDVQC' A
#
# COMPACT_ATOMS: atom_id res chain seq x y z
N MET A 1 18.07 46.59 -10.70
CA MET A 1 17.51 45.48 -11.50
C MET A 1 18.51 44.33 -11.65
N ALA A 2 19.75 44.57 -12.11
CA ALA A 2 20.79 43.52 -12.22
C ALA A 2 21.28 42.97 -10.85
N THR A 3 21.37 43.84 -9.83
CA THR A 3 21.79 43.50 -8.47
C THR A 3 20.80 42.56 -7.76
N THR A 4 19.50 42.76 -7.96
CA THR A 4 18.45 41.92 -7.39
C THR A 4 18.45 40.50 -7.97
N LEU A 5 18.76 40.36 -9.26
CA LEU A 5 18.87 39.05 -9.90
C LEU A 5 20.13 38.28 -9.47
N ALA A 6 21.23 38.99 -9.19
CA ALA A 6 22.46 38.39 -8.67
C ALA A 6 22.25 37.83 -7.25
N THR A 7 21.64 38.61 -6.35
CA THR A 7 21.31 38.15 -4.99
C THR A 7 20.35 36.97 -4.99
N LEU A 8 19.32 36.97 -5.86
CA LEU A 8 18.39 35.84 -5.96
C LEU A 8 19.07 34.54 -6.41
N ARG A 9 20.09 34.62 -7.28
CA ARG A 9 20.87 33.46 -7.73
C ARG A 9 21.75 32.90 -6.62
N GLU A 10 22.35 33.76 -5.79
CA GLU A 10 23.18 33.35 -4.66
C GLU A 10 22.34 32.66 -3.57
N ILE A 11 21.18 33.24 -3.23
CA ILE A 11 20.24 32.64 -2.28
C ILE A 11 19.81 31.25 -2.76
N ARG A 12 19.47 31.09 -4.05
CA ARG A 12 19.07 29.80 -4.61
C ARG A 12 20.19 28.76 -4.61
N ARG A 13 21.45 29.18 -4.80
CA ARG A 13 22.62 28.29 -4.72
C ARG A 13 22.89 27.84 -3.29
N ALA A 14 22.76 28.73 -2.31
CA ALA A 14 22.99 28.40 -0.90
C ALA A 14 21.92 27.47 -0.31
N GLN A 15 20.70 27.49 -0.85
CA GLN A 15 19.57 26.69 -0.34
C GLN A 15 19.42 25.31 -1.00
N ARG A 16 20.08 25.05 -2.14
CA ARG A 16 19.89 23.79 -2.86
C ARG A 16 20.65 22.65 -2.18
N ALA A 17 20.11 21.43 -2.29
CA ALA A 17 20.87 20.23 -2.00
C ALA A 17 21.87 19.94 -3.14
N ASP A 18 23.05 19.44 -2.80
CA ASP A 18 24.09 19.10 -3.78
C ASP A 18 23.99 17.64 -4.27
N GLY A 19 23.43 16.76 -3.44
CA GLY A 19 23.33 15.32 -3.72
C GLY A 19 22.03 14.89 -4.39
N PRO A 20 22.00 13.67 -4.96
CA PRO A 20 20.75 13.07 -5.43
C PRO A 20 19.81 12.80 -4.26
N ALA A 21 18.50 12.73 -4.53
CA ALA A 21 17.53 12.33 -3.52
C ALA A 21 17.77 10.87 -3.08
N ALA A 22 17.70 10.62 -1.77
CA ALA A 22 17.86 9.31 -1.16
C ALA A 22 16.66 8.96 -0.27
N MET A 23 16.26 7.69 -0.24
CA MET A 23 15.31 7.21 0.76
C MET A 23 16.02 7.13 2.12
N LEU A 24 15.55 7.92 3.08
CA LEU A 24 16.12 7.96 4.43
C LEU A 24 15.43 7.00 5.41
N GLY A 25 14.25 6.48 5.04
CA GLY A 25 13.53 5.50 5.83
C GLY A 25 12.23 5.07 5.15
N ILE A 26 11.82 3.83 5.46
CA ILE A 26 10.51 3.30 5.10
C ILE A 26 9.90 2.72 6.38
N GLY A 27 8.71 3.19 6.74
CA GLY A 27 7.90 2.60 7.79
C GLY A 27 6.64 2.02 7.20
N THR A 28 6.28 0.81 7.60
CA THR A 28 4.99 0.17 7.27
C THR A 28 4.22 -0.14 8.55
N ALA A 29 2.90 -0.15 8.45
CA ALA A 29 2.03 -0.60 9.52
C ALA A 29 0.79 -1.26 8.91
N ASN A 30 0.35 -2.35 9.51
CA ASN A 30 -0.86 -3.07 9.15
C ASN A 30 -1.75 -3.20 10.39
N PRO A 31 -3.09 -3.21 10.24
CA PRO A 31 -3.98 -3.53 11.35
C PRO A 31 -3.67 -4.91 11.94
N ALA A 32 -3.85 -5.06 13.25
CA ALA A 32 -3.61 -6.34 13.93
C ALA A 32 -4.58 -7.45 13.47
N HIS A 33 -5.76 -7.08 12.98
CA HIS A 33 -6.74 -8.03 12.48
C HIS A 33 -6.34 -8.52 11.08
N CYS A 34 -5.93 -9.78 11.01
CA CYS A 34 -5.54 -10.45 9.78
C CYS A 34 -6.49 -11.62 9.51
N VAL A 35 -6.88 -11.80 8.25
CA VAL A 35 -7.68 -12.95 7.79
C VAL A 35 -6.90 -13.59 6.67
N LEU A 36 -6.65 -14.90 6.80
CA LEU A 36 -5.94 -15.66 5.78
C LEU A 36 -6.74 -15.67 4.47
N GLN A 37 -6.03 -15.55 3.34
CA GLN A 37 -6.63 -15.52 2.01
C GLN A 37 -7.49 -16.77 1.74
N GLU A 38 -7.07 -17.93 2.24
CA GLU A 38 -7.82 -19.20 2.10
C GLU A 38 -9.12 -19.21 2.91
N GLU A 39 -9.12 -18.53 4.06
CA GLU A 39 -10.27 -18.44 4.96
C GLU A 39 -11.23 -17.30 4.56
N PHE A 40 -10.75 -16.31 3.79
CA PHE A 40 -11.50 -15.12 3.46
C PHE A 40 -12.83 -15.40 2.73
N PRO A 41 -12.92 -16.32 1.74
CA PRO A 41 -14.20 -16.66 1.13
C PRO A 41 -15.21 -17.23 2.13
N ASP A 42 -14.76 -18.03 3.10
CA ASP A 42 -15.65 -18.59 4.11
C ASP A 42 -16.05 -17.52 5.16
N TYR A 43 -15.11 -16.68 5.59
CA TYR A 43 -15.37 -15.52 6.46
C TYR A 43 -16.38 -14.56 5.82
N TYR A 44 -16.15 -14.12 4.58
CA TYR A 44 -16.95 -13.10 3.90
C TYR A 44 -18.40 -13.54 3.70
N PHE A 45 -18.64 -14.77 3.23
CA PHE A 45 -20.00 -15.27 2.97
C PHE A 45 -20.78 -15.51 4.27
N ARG A 46 -20.09 -15.89 5.35
CA ARG A 46 -20.68 -16.03 6.68
C ARG A 46 -21.12 -14.68 7.25
N VAL A 47 -20.22 -13.69 7.31
CA VAL A 47 -20.53 -12.38 7.91
C VAL A 47 -21.53 -11.56 7.10
N THR A 48 -21.67 -11.84 5.80
CA THR A 48 -22.64 -11.18 4.92
C THR A 48 -23.96 -11.95 4.78
N ASN A 49 -24.12 -13.08 5.48
CA ASN A 49 -25.31 -13.95 5.40
C ASN A 49 -25.64 -14.44 3.96
N LYS A 50 -24.60 -14.77 3.19
CA LYS A 50 -24.69 -15.17 1.78
C LYS A 50 -24.28 -16.62 1.52
N GLU A 51 -24.19 -17.45 2.56
CA GLU A 51 -23.75 -18.85 2.43
C GLU A 51 -24.58 -19.69 1.43
N HIS A 52 -25.83 -19.28 1.19
CA HIS A 52 -26.72 -19.90 0.20
C HIS A 52 -26.30 -19.66 -1.27
N LEU A 53 -25.41 -18.70 -1.55
CA LEU A 53 -24.91 -18.42 -2.90
C LEU A 53 -23.68 -19.28 -3.22
N THR A 54 -23.88 -20.60 -3.29
CA THR A 54 -22.82 -21.61 -3.42
C THR A 54 -21.97 -21.44 -4.68
N ASP A 55 -22.59 -21.16 -5.82
CA ASP A 55 -21.89 -21.03 -7.11
C ASP A 55 -20.99 -19.79 -7.12
N LEU A 56 -21.50 -18.70 -6.52
CA LEU A 56 -20.74 -17.47 -6.35
C LEU A 56 -19.56 -17.70 -5.39
N LYS A 57 -19.78 -18.45 -4.30
CA LYS A 57 -18.74 -18.82 -3.34
C LYS A 57 -17.65 -19.65 -3.98
N GLU A 58 -18.00 -20.61 -4.83
CA GLU A 58 -17.02 -21.42 -5.57
C GLU A 58 -16.21 -20.58 -6.57
N THR A 59 -16.89 -19.68 -7.30
CA THR A 59 -16.23 -18.71 -8.19
C THR A 59 -15.26 -17.81 -7.41
N PHE A 60 -15.68 -17.37 -6.22
CA PHE A 60 -14.85 -16.57 -5.32
C PHE A 60 -13.62 -17.35 -4.85
N LYS A 61 -13.76 -18.62 -4.47
CA LYS A 61 -12.62 -19.47 -4.09
C LYS A 61 -11.60 -19.63 -5.24
N LYS A 62 -12.06 -19.77 -6.48
CA LYS A 62 -11.18 -19.84 -7.67
C LYS A 62 -10.42 -18.54 -7.92
N LEU A 63 -11.08 -17.39 -7.74
CA LEU A 63 -10.47 -16.07 -7.89
C LEU A 63 -9.34 -15.82 -6.88
N TYR A 64 -9.50 -16.33 -5.65
CA TYR A 64 -8.57 -16.06 -4.56
C TYR A 64 -7.29 -16.92 -4.62
N GLY A 65 -7.29 -18.00 -5.43
CA GLY A 65 -6.13 -18.87 -5.67
C GLY A 65 -5.66 -19.64 -4.42
N PRO A 66 -4.63 -20.50 -4.53
CA PRO A 66 -3.93 -21.03 -3.36
C PRO A 66 -3.21 -19.86 -2.66
N ALA A 67 -3.22 -19.83 -1.34
CA ALA A 67 -2.42 -18.83 -0.64
C ALA A 67 -0.94 -19.14 -0.88
N MET A 68 -0.21 -18.14 -1.35
CA MET A 68 1.21 -18.06 -1.01
C MET A 68 1.24 -17.90 0.51
N ASP A 69 2.18 -18.55 1.21
CA ASP A 69 2.38 -18.37 2.66
C ASP A 69 2.62 -16.88 2.96
N VAL A 70 1.54 -16.14 3.16
CA VAL A 70 1.54 -14.76 3.59
C VAL A 70 1.32 -14.83 5.08
N GLN A 71 2.34 -14.40 5.81
CA GLN A 71 2.26 -14.19 7.25
C GLN A 71 1.20 -13.09 7.52
N CYS A 72 -0.05 -13.51 7.70
CA CYS A 72 -0.66 -13.21 9.00
C CYS A 72 0.22 -13.90 10.06
#